data_AF-A0CIH5-F1
#
_entry.id   AF-A0CIH5-F1
#
_cell.length_a   1.000
_cell.length_b   1.000
_cell.length_c   1.000
_cell.angle_alpha   90.00
_cell.angle_beta   90.00
_cell.angle_gamma   90.00
#
_symmetry.space_group_name_H-M   'P 1'
#
loop_
_entity.id
_entity.type
_entity.pdbx_description
1 polymer ?
#
loop_
_entity_poly.entity_id
_entity_poly.type
_entity_poly.pdbx_seq_one_letter_code
_entity_poly.pdbx_strand_id
1 'polypeptide(L)'
;MKLRQIQYLFSQYHIGKLFKLERIFTEEDVRNYANLIKDFNPIHLDKYAASQSIFKERVVHGMLSASLFSTLVGTNFPGCIYLEQSINFKAPIFLDEQILAQVLIQDIKHTKGRQILKLNTTIEKMDQKIAVTGQATILIN
;
A
#
# COMPACT_ATOMS: atom_id res chain seq x y z
N MET A 1 -6.03 -30.17 28.32
CA MET A 1 -5.42 -28.82 28.20
C MET A 1 -5.61 -28.35 26.77
N LYS A 2 -6.46 -27.39 26.42
CA LYS A 2 -7.58 -26.70 27.06
C LYS A 2 -8.38 -26.15 25.86
N LEU A 3 -9.71 -26.24 25.91
CA LEU A 3 -10.67 -25.64 24.97
C LEU A 3 -10.43 -24.14 24.65
N ARG A 4 -9.48 -23.47 25.34
CA ARG A 4 -8.99 -22.11 25.04
C ARG A 4 -8.40 -21.94 23.64
N GLN A 5 -7.93 -23.00 22.98
CA GLN A 5 -7.42 -22.91 21.60
C GLN A 5 -8.54 -22.87 20.54
N ILE A 6 -9.71 -23.43 20.86
CA ILE A 6 -10.83 -23.60 19.93
C ILE A 6 -11.62 -22.29 19.75
N GLN A 7 -11.51 -21.36 20.70
CA GLN A 7 -12.19 -20.05 20.68
C GLN A 7 -11.28 -18.89 20.24
N TYR A 8 -9.97 -19.13 20.03
CA TYR A 8 -9.04 -18.16 19.44
C TYR A 8 -9.05 -18.17 17.90
N LEU A 9 -9.71 -19.19 17.32
CA LEU A 9 -9.82 -19.49 15.89
C LEU A 9 -11.07 -18.86 15.24
N PHE A 10 -11.58 -17.75 15.78
CA PHE A 10 -12.31 -16.80 14.96
C PHE A 10 -11.35 -16.31 13.87
N SER A 11 -11.70 -16.50 12.60
CA SER A 11 -10.78 -16.37 11.47
C SER A 11 -9.93 -15.10 11.56
N GLN A 12 -8.60 -15.28 11.56
CA GLN A 12 -7.63 -14.17 11.56
C GLN A 12 -7.96 -13.12 10.49
N TYR A 13 -8.64 -13.55 9.42
CA TYR A 13 -9.15 -12.75 8.34
C TYR A 13 -10.68 -12.77 8.36
N HIS A 14 -11.28 -11.60 8.50
CA HIS A 14 -12.72 -11.40 8.38
C HIS A 14 -12.99 -10.10 7.62
N ILE A 15 -14.13 -10.04 6.92
CA ILE A 15 -14.57 -8.84 6.21
C ILE A 15 -14.64 -7.67 7.20
N GLY A 16 -14.13 -6.51 6.80
CA GLY A 16 -14.02 -5.32 7.64
C GLY A 16 -12.70 -5.21 8.41
N LYS A 17 -11.86 -6.25 8.43
CA LYS A 17 -10.54 -6.15 9.07
C LYS A 17 -9.61 -5.20 8.32
N LEU A 18 -9.06 -4.24 9.05
CA LEU A 18 -8.25 -3.13 8.54
C LEU A 18 -6.81 -3.23 9.04
N PHE A 19 -5.87 -3.14 8.11
CA PHE A 19 -4.43 -3.04 8.38
C PHE A 19 -3.94 -1.67 7.94
N LYS A 20 -3.01 -1.09 8.69
CA LYS A 20 -2.51 0.28 8.46
C LYS A 20 -1.00 0.38 8.66
N LEU A 21 -0.37 1.29 7.94
CA LEU A 21 1.03 1.64 8.07
C LEU A 21 1.20 3.15 7.85
N GLU A 22 1.77 3.83 8.83
CA GLU A 22 2.21 5.22 8.67
C GLU A 22 3.61 5.27 8.05
N ARG A 23 3.83 6.22 7.15
CA ARG A 23 5.13 6.40 6.49
C ARG A 23 5.39 7.86 6.16
N ILE A 24 6.66 8.26 6.25
CA ILE A 24 7.21 9.50 5.72
C ILE A 24 8.30 9.10 4.73
N PHE A 25 8.24 9.52 3.47
CA PHE A 25 9.29 9.22 2.48
C PHE A 25 10.31 10.37 2.41
N THR A 26 11.56 10.05 2.70
CA THR A 26 12.68 11.01 2.67
C THR A 26 13.27 11.13 1.27
N GLU A 27 14.16 12.12 1.07
CA GLU A 27 14.95 12.21 -0.15
C GLU A 27 15.79 10.95 -0.41
N GLU A 28 16.36 10.35 0.64
CA GLU A 28 17.15 9.12 0.52
C GLU A 28 16.29 7.96 -0.01
N ASP A 29 15.07 7.80 0.50
CA ASP A 29 14.13 6.78 0.03
C ASP A 29 13.83 6.94 -1.46
N VAL A 30 13.54 8.17 -1.90
CA VAL A 30 13.23 8.48 -3.30
C VAL A 30 14.42 8.22 -4.21
N ARG A 31 15.63 8.61 -3.78
CA ARG A 31 16.87 8.34 -4.55
C ARG A 31 17.17 6.85 -4.63
N ASN A 32 17.05 6.12 -3.52
CA ASN A 32 17.29 4.68 -3.49
C ASN A 32 16.29 3.93 -4.37
N TYR A 33 15.02 4.33 -4.34
CA TYR A 33 14.01 3.76 -5.22
C TYR A 33 14.30 4.04 -6.70
N ALA A 34 14.61 5.29 -7.06
CA ALA A 34 15.00 5.66 -8.43
C ALA A 34 16.18 4.80 -8.93
N ASN A 35 17.20 4.62 -8.08
CA ASN A 35 18.35 3.77 -8.41
C ASN A 35 17.98 2.29 -8.59
N LEU A 36 17.06 1.79 -7.77
CA LEU A 36 16.60 0.40 -7.82
C LEU A 36 15.82 0.11 -9.10
N ILE A 37 14.85 0.97 -9.43
CA ILE A 37 13.91 0.73 -10.54
C ILE A 37 14.28 1.42 -11.85
N LYS A 38 15.34 2.24 -11.83
CA LYS A 38 15.85 3.03 -12.97
C LYS A 38 14.87 4.09 -13.49
N ASP A 39 13.93 4.53 -12.65
CA ASP A 39 13.09 5.69 -12.92
C ASP A 39 13.74 6.96 -12.35
N PHE A 40 14.44 7.67 -13.24
CA PHE A 40 15.12 8.93 -12.95
C PHE A 40 14.35 10.15 -13.44
N ASN A 41 13.01 10.08 -13.55
CA ASN A 41 12.22 11.23 -13.94
C ASN A 41 12.56 12.45 -13.03
N PRO A 42 12.99 13.59 -13.61
CA PRO A 42 13.48 14.73 -12.85
C PRO A 42 12.47 15.28 -11.83
N ILE A 43 11.17 15.07 -12.01
CA ILE A 43 10.14 15.53 -11.05
C ILE A 43 10.32 14.93 -9.65
N HIS A 44 11.02 13.80 -9.53
CA HIS A 44 11.28 13.14 -8.26
C HIS A 44 12.62 13.57 -7.63
N LEU A 45 13.59 13.98 -8.44
CA LEU A 45 14.99 14.07 -8.02
C LEU A 45 15.55 15.50 -8.04
N ASP A 46 15.06 16.32 -8.98
CA ASP A 46 15.59 17.66 -9.24
C ASP A 46 14.58 18.74 -8.81
N LYS A 47 15.03 19.63 -7.91
CA LYS A 47 14.17 20.68 -7.35
C LYS A 47 13.76 21.72 -8.40
N TYR A 48 14.67 22.05 -9.33
CA TYR A 48 14.38 23.05 -10.35
C TYR A 48 13.36 22.52 -11.36
N ALA A 49 13.57 21.33 -11.91
CA ALA A 49 12.63 20.67 -12.82
C ALA A 49 11.25 20.49 -12.17
N ALA A 50 11.20 20.05 -10.91
CA ALA A 50 9.96 19.91 -10.18
C ALA A 50 9.23 21.26 -9.99
N SER A 51 9.95 22.36 -9.74
CA SER A 51 9.37 23.71 -9.65
C SER A 51 8.70 24.18 -10.94
N GLN A 52 9.21 23.73 -12.08
CA GLN A 52 8.65 24.03 -13.40
C GLN A 52 7.45 23.14 -13.75
N SER A 53 7.25 22.03 -13.04
CA SER A 53 6.14 21.11 -13.27
C SER A 53 4.80 21.63 -12.72
N ILE A 54 3.73 20.87 -12.91
CA ILE A 54 2.42 21.12 -12.30
C ILE A 54 2.44 20.92 -10.78
N PHE A 55 3.40 20.15 -10.25
CA PHE A 55 3.48 19.83 -8.82
C PHE A 55 4.17 20.92 -8.01
N LYS A 56 4.97 21.79 -8.66
CA LYS A 56 5.74 22.90 -8.06
C LYS A 56 6.82 22.51 -7.04
N GLU A 57 6.82 21.27 -6.58
CA GLU A 57 7.82 20.70 -5.69
C GLU A 57 8.07 19.23 -6.05
N ARG A 58 9.15 18.64 -5.54
CA ARG A 58 9.47 17.24 -5.80
C ARG A 58 8.40 16.34 -5.17
N VAL A 59 8.00 15.33 -5.92
CA VAL A 59 6.99 14.35 -5.48
C VAL A 59 7.61 12.96 -5.36
N VAL A 60 7.06 12.16 -4.46
CA VAL A 60 7.39 10.73 -4.33
C VAL A 60 6.90 9.99 -5.59
N HIS A 61 7.65 9.01 -6.08
CA HIS A 61 7.16 8.13 -7.15
C HIS A 61 5.83 7.50 -6.73
N GLY A 62 4.81 7.56 -7.58
CA GLY A 62 3.50 6.95 -7.28
C GLY A 62 3.63 5.47 -6.92
N MET A 63 4.43 4.73 -7.68
CA MET A 63 4.68 3.30 -7.43
C MET A 63 5.49 3.02 -6.17
N LEU A 64 6.35 3.93 -5.71
CA LEU A 64 7.02 3.81 -4.40
C LEU A 64 5.99 3.91 -3.27
N SER A 65 5.06 4.86 -3.34
CA SER A 65 4.01 4.94 -2.32
C SER A 65 3.10 3.69 -2.36
N ALA A 66 2.72 3.23 -3.56
CA ALA A 66 1.86 2.07 -3.72
C ALA A 66 2.53 0.75 -3.28
N SER A 67 3.87 0.68 -3.22
CA SER A 67 4.56 -0.52 -2.73
C SER A 67 4.27 -0.81 -1.26
N LEU A 68 3.79 0.17 -0.49
CA LEU A 68 3.32 -0.04 0.89
C LEU A 68 2.16 -1.03 0.97
N PHE A 69 1.36 -1.20 -0.10
CA PHE A 69 0.34 -2.25 -0.14
C PHE A 69 0.98 -3.64 -0.13
N SER A 70 2.10 -3.82 -0.84
CA SER A 70 2.87 -5.07 -0.78
C SER A 70 3.42 -5.33 0.62
N THR A 71 3.94 -4.30 1.31
CA THR A 71 4.36 -4.42 2.70
C THR A 71 3.21 -4.86 3.61
N LEU A 72 2.07 -4.16 3.55
CA LEU A 72 0.90 -4.47 4.37
C LEU A 72 0.38 -5.88 4.10
N VAL A 73 0.30 -6.29 2.84
CA VAL A 73 -0.17 -7.63 2.47
C VAL A 73 0.84 -8.70 2.89
N GLY A 74 2.11 -8.57 2.50
CA GLY A 74 3.14 -9.57 2.75
C GLY A 74 3.41 -9.82 4.23
N THR A 75 3.31 -8.78 5.07
CA THR A 75 3.49 -8.90 6.53
C THR A 75 2.26 -9.49 7.23
N ASN A 76 1.04 -9.13 6.80
CA ASN A 76 -0.19 -9.55 7.51
C ASN A 76 -0.80 -10.84 6.98
N PHE A 77 -0.47 -11.25 5.75
CA PHE A 77 -0.92 -12.47 5.10
C PHE A 77 0.28 -13.30 4.63
N PRO A 78 1.12 -13.81 5.56
CA PRO A 78 2.33 -14.53 5.21
C PRO A 78 2.02 -15.77 4.37
N GLY A 79 2.77 -15.95 3.28
CA GLY A 79 2.58 -17.07 2.34
C GLY A 79 1.43 -16.88 1.34
N CYS A 80 0.75 -15.73 1.34
CA CYS A 80 -0.22 -15.42 0.30
C CYS A 80 0.44 -15.19 -1.07
N ILE A 81 -0.36 -15.38 -2.13
CA ILE A 81 0.00 -15.02 -3.50
C ILE A 81 -0.75 -13.75 -3.87
N TYR A 82 -0.02 -12.70 -4.25
CA TYR A 82 -0.58 -11.43 -4.70
C TYR A 82 -0.98 -11.57 -6.18
N LEU A 83 -2.28 -11.72 -6.46
CA LEU A 83 -2.77 -12.06 -7.80
C LEU A 83 -2.97 -10.81 -8.67
N GLU A 84 -3.50 -9.74 -8.10
CA GLU A 84 -3.89 -8.54 -8.84
C GLU A 84 -3.80 -7.30 -7.95
N GLN A 85 -3.41 -6.17 -8.54
CA GLN A 85 -3.51 -4.84 -7.92
C GLN A 85 -3.99 -3.82 -8.96
N SER A 86 -5.07 -3.09 -8.65
CA SER A 86 -5.44 -1.87 -9.37
C SER A 86 -4.98 -0.63 -8.59
N ILE A 87 -4.56 0.43 -9.28
CA ILE A 87 -4.04 1.65 -8.65
C ILE A 87 -4.59 2.86 -9.39
N ASN A 88 -5.08 3.84 -8.63
CA ASN A 88 -5.45 5.16 -9.12
C ASN A 88 -4.74 6.22 -8.29
N PHE A 89 -3.94 7.06 -8.94
CA PHE A 89 -3.28 8.21 -8.33
C PHE A 89 -4.23 9.41 -8.35
N LYS A 90 -4.61 9.92 -7.18
CA LYS A 90 -5.60 11.00 -6.99
C LYS A 90 -4.96 12.32 -6.56
N ALA A 91 -3.85 12.26 -5.84
CA ALA A 91 -3.08 13.44 -5.44
C ALA A 91 -1.58 13.11 -5.33
N PRO A 92 -0.69 14.07 -5.56
CA PRO A 92 0.74 13.87 -5.32
C PRO A 92 1.02 13.71 -3.82
N ILE A 93 2.06 12.94 -3.52
CA ILE A 93 2.65 12.84 -2.19
C ILE A 93 4.00 13.53 -2.26
N PHE A 94 4.23 14.50 -1.37
CA PHE A 94 5.48 15.24 -1.34
C PHE A 94 6.51 14.53 -0.45
N LEU A 95 7.78 14.86 -0.64
CA LEU A 95 8.84 14.38 0.26
C LEU A 95 8.59 14.91 1.67
N ASP A 96 9.01 14.13 2.66
CA ASP A 96 8.91 14.44 4.09
C ASP A 96 7.46 14.65 4.61
N GLU A 97 6.47 14.29 3.78
CA GLU A 97 5.06 14.27 4.13
C GLU A 97 4.66 12.93 4.77
N GLN A 98 3.92 13.00 5.89
CA GLN A 98 3.35 11.82 6.53
C GLN A 98 2.08 11.36 5.80
N ILE A 99 2.01 10.05 5.53
CA ILE A 99 0.89 9.38 4.90
C ILE A 99 0.48 8.14 5.69
N LEU A 100 -0.77 7.71 5.49
CA LEU A 100 -1.35 6.51 6.07
C LEU A 100 -1.76 5.56 4.93
N ALA A 101 -1.03 4.46 4.77
CA ALA A 101 -1.43 3.38 3.87
C ALA A 101 -2.33 2.39 4.59
N GLN A 102 -3.36 1.88 3.90
CA GLN A 102 -4.34 0.98 4.47
C GLN A 102 -4.74 -0.13 3.50
N VAL A 103 -5.04 -1.30 4.08
CA VAL A 103 -5.58 -2.46 3.38
C VAL A 103 -6.76 -2.99 4.19
N LEU A 104 -7.94 -3.06 3.57
CA LEU A 104 -9.20 -3.46 4.20
C LEU A 104 -9.77 -4.69 3.52
N ILE A 105 -10.03 -5.76 4.26
CA ILE A 105 -10.68 -6.96 3.70
C ILE A 105 -12.12 -6.63 3.35
N GLN A 106 -12.48 -6.73 2.06
CA GLN A 106 -13.83 -6.45 1.55
C GLN A 106 -14.63 -7.72 1.31
N ASP A 107 -13.98 -8.78 0.83
CA ASP A 107 -14.63 -10.02 0.45
C ASP A 107 -13.69 -11.20 0.70
N ILE A 108 -14.26 -12.36 1.04
CA ILE A 108 -13.54 -13.61 1.26
C ILE A 108 -14.32 -14.74 0.57
N LYS A 109 -13.75 -15.32 -0.49
CA LYS A 109 -14.32 -16.46 -1.19
C LYS A 109 -13.52 -17.72 -0.90
N HIS A 110 -14.23 -18.83 -0.67
CA HIS A 110 -13.61 -20.13 -0.42
C HIS A 110 -13.73 -20.99 -1.66
N THR A 111 -12.59 -21.48 -2.17
CA THR A 111 -12.52 -22.27 -3.41
C THR A 111 -11.54 -23.42 -3.22
N LYS A 112 -12.03 -24.67 -3.31
CA LYS A 112 -11.20 -25.89 -3.29
C LYS A 112 -10.15 -25.92 -2.15
N GLY A 113 -10.56 -25.55 -0.94
CA GLY A 113 -9.68 -25.53 0.23
C GLY A 113 -8.76 -24.31 0.36
N ARG A 114 -8.87 -23.33 -0.56
CA ARG A 114 -8.13 -22.05 -0.50
C ARG A 114 -9.08 -20.87 -0.29
N GLN A 115 -8.54 -19.73 0.12
CA GLN A 115 -9.28 -18.48 0.26
C GLN A 115 -8.78 -17.43 -0.73
N ILE A 116 -9.68 -16.83 -1.49
CA ILE A 116 -9.40 -15.65 -2.32
C ILE A 116 -9.99 -14.44 -1.60
N LEU A 117 -9.15 -13.48 -1.26
CA LEU A 117 -9.55 -12.25 -0.59
C LEU A 117 -9.49 -11.08 -1.57
N LYS A 118 -10.52 -10.24 -1.56
CA LYS A 118 -10.47 -8.90 -2.17
C LYS A 118 -10.26 -7.87 -1.09
N LEU A 119 -9.32 -6.96 -1.34
CA LEU A 119 -8.92 -5.93 -0.39
C LEU A 119 -9.11 -4.55 -1.04
N ASN A 120 -9.69 -3.60 -0.32
CA ASN A 120 -9.58 -2.19 -0.69
C ASN A 120 -8.23 -1.67 -0.20
N THR A 121 -7.55 -0.91 -1.04
CA THR A 121 -6.22 -0.34 -0.75
C THR A 121 -6.27 1.17 -0.87
N THR A 122 -5.89 1.91 0.17
CA THR A 122 -5.91 3.38 0.18
C THR A 122 -4.62 3.95 0.75
N ILE A 123 -4.20 5.10 0.24
CA ILE A 123 -3.19 5.96 0.88
C ILE A 123 -3.81 7.33 1.06
N GLU A 124 -3.81 7.79 2.30
CA GLU A 124 -4.35 9.08 2.72
C GLU A 124 -3.24 9.95 3.30
N LYS A 125 -3.36 11.26 3.06
CA LYS A 125 -2.56 12.29 3.70
C LYS A 125 -3.15 12.61 5.08
N MET A 126 -2.39 13.31 5.94
CA MET A 126 -2.86 13.65 7.29
C MET A 126 -4.08 14.59 7.32
N ASP A 127 -4.31 15.34 6.24
CA ASP A 127 -5.52 16.15 6.01
C ASP A 127 -6.72 15.32 5.49
N GLN A 128 -6.63 13.99 5.54
CA GLN A 128 -7.62 13.03 5.02
C GLN A 128 -7.82 13.09 3.50
N LYS A 129 -6.95 13.81 2.77
CA LYS A 129 -6.97 13.80 1.31
C LYS A 129 -6.46 12.45 0.82
N ILE A 130 -7.28 11.77 0.03
CA ILE A 130 -6.90 10.51 -0.61
C ILE A 130 -5.87 10.78 -1.71
N ALA A 131 -4.69 10.18 -1.58
CA ALA A 131 -3.62 10.24 -2.56
C ALA A 131 -3.64 9.06 -3.53
N VAL A 132 -3.94 7.85 -3.04
CA VAL A 132 -4.00 6.62 -3.84
C VAL A 132 -5.20 5.78 -3.45
N THR A 133 -5.91 5.23 -4.45
CA THR A 133 -6.98 4.24 -4.23
C THR A 133 -6.82 3.05 -5.14
N GLY A 134 -7.24 1.87 -4.69
CA GLY A 134 -7.18 0.66 -5.48
C GLY A 134 -7.85 -0.52 -4.83
N GLN A 135 -7.70 -1.67 -5.47
CA GLN A 135 -8.08 -2.97 -4.95
C GLN A 135 -6.98 -3.99 -5.21
N ALA A 136 -6.78 -4.88 -4.25
CA ALA A 136 -5.90 -6.03 -4.35
C ALA A 136 -6.71 -7.33 -4.33
N THR A 137 -6.26 -8.33 -5.07
CA THR A 137 -6.74 -9.71 -4.93
C THR A 137 -5.58 -10.58 -4.47
N ILE A 138 -5.77 -11.32 -3.38
CA ILE A 138 -4.77 -12.26 -2.86
C ILE A 138 -5.35 -13.66 -2.69
N LEU A 139 -4.51 -14.67 -2.84
CA LEU A 139 -4.84 -16.07 -2.56
C LEU A 139 -4.08 -16.53 -1.32
N ILE A 140 -4.79 -17.18 -0.40
CA ILE A 140 -4.25 -17.79 0.81
C ILE A 140 -4.56 -19.28 0.77
N ASN A 141 -3.57 -20.11 1.12
CA ASN A 141 -3.70 -21.56 1.19
C ASN A 141 -4.28 -22.04 2.51
#